data_AF-A0A166SB03-F1
#
_entry.id   AF-A0A166SB03-F1
#
_cell.length_a   1.000
_cell.length_b   1.000
_cell.length_c   1.000
_cell.angle_alpha   90.00
_cell.angle_beta   90.00
_cell.angle_gamma   90.00
#
_symmetry.space_group_name_H-M   'P 1'
#
loop_
_entity.id
_entity.type
_entity.pdbx_description
1 polymer ?
#
loop_
_entity_poly.entity_id
_entity_poly.type
_entity_poly.pdbx_seq_one_letter_code
_entity_poly.pdbx_strand_id
1 'polypeptide(L)'
;MALKKTYVLDTNVILYSPGAILTFDDGDVVIPEVVLEELDGFKKNKNDLGANARYAARLIDDFRKRGKLNQGVDLPGGGKLRVEMNHYDVQLPPAWDKSKPDNRIIQVCKGLKESGENVCLITKDIFERIKADIINIEVEDFYEKVVPEDESQYTGRIDVYASEKDISDFYSNKYIKVDKITCYNEDNAEYFEPPLYVNEFIIIHCLSNPKQTALGRFDGKEIVSLCFKDSTPLGIVPRNVGQKFMLEALLTNAEKAPLVIIKGPAGTAKTLFSLAVGLHSIMEEDKGKYRKMLVCRPNVTMDEDIGFLPGTEQEKISPFMRPILDNLEILVDSDEKERYKNEKELADKIRELFDRGIITTEAVGYLRGRSIVKNWLVIDEAQNLTPKQVKAIITRVGVGTKLLLVGDPEQIDQAFLDSRSNGLCYASEKMKGSKLCYQITLKHDECERSPLAYEASKRL
;
A
#
# COMPACT_ATOMS: atom_id res chain seq x y z
N MET A 1 -17.09 -0.50 -37.86
CA MET A 1 -15.87 -0.26 -37.06
C MET A 1 -16.29 0.54 -35.86
N ALA A 2 -15.99 0.09 -34.64
CA ALA A 2 -16.22 0.92 -33.45
C ALA A 2 -15.43 2.22 -33.58
N LEU A 3 -16.03 3.36 -33.22
CA LEU A 3 -15.33 4.63 -33.17
C LEU A 3 -14.25 4.54 -32.07
N LYS A 4 -13.01 4.83 -32.46
CA LYS A 4 -11.87 4.90 -31.56
C LYS A 4 -12.15 5.92 -30.45
N LYS A 5 -11.88 5.56 -29.20
CA LYS A 5 -12.17 6.41 -28.02
C LYS A 5 -11.10 7.51 -27.90
N THR A 6 -11.54 8.72 -27.54
CA THR A 6 -10.70 9.90 -27.32
C THR A 6 -10.71 10.24 -25.84
N TYR A 7 -9.56 10.07 -25.17
CA TYR A 7 -9.38 10.32 -23.76
C TYR A 7 -8.80 11.72 -23.53
N VAL A 8 -9.55 12.59 -22.86
CA VAL A 8 -9.10 13.94 -22.50
C VAL A 8 -8.61 13.91 -21.06
N LEU A 9 -7.35 14.28 -20.82
CA LEU A 9 -6.74 14.19 -19.49
C LEU A 9 -6.81 15.51 -18.73
N ASP A 10 -7.23 15.43 -17.47
CA ASP A 10 -7.09 16.51 -16.47
C ASP A 10 -5.63 16.64 -15.97
N THR A 11 -5.27 17.84 -15.51
CA THR A 11 -4.01 18.16 -14.85
C THR A 11 -3.76 17.29 -13.63
N ASN A 12 -4.76 17.07 -12.75
CA ASN A 12 -4.56 16.28 -11.53
C ASN A 12 -4.17 14.84 -11.84
N VAL A 13 -4.68 14.30 -12.93
CA VAL A 13 -4.34 12.95 -13.42
C VAL A 13 -2.87 12.87 -13.81
N ILE A 14 -2.37 13.85 -14.57
CA ILE A 14 -0.97 13.90 -15.02
C ILE A 14 -0.02 14.22 -13.85
N LEU A 15 -0.43 15.08 -12.92
CA LEU A 15 0.34 15.37 -11.70
C LEU A 15 0.42 14.17 -10.77
N TYR A 16 -0.63 13.35 -10.70
CA TYR A 16 -0.64 12.12 -9.93
C TYR A 16 0.22 11.03 -10.60
N SER A 17 -0.06 10.73 -11.88
CA SER A 17 0.77 9.86 -12.70
C SER A 17 1.12 10.51 -14.04
N PRO A 18 2.37 10.97 -14.19
CA PRO A 18 2.86 11.44 -15.49
C PRO A 18 2.82 10.38 -16.59
N GLY A 19 2.74 9.10 -16.21
CA GLY A 19 2.64 7.98 -17.13
C GLY A 19 1.24 7.77 -17.71
N ALA A 20 0.20 8.44 -17.15
CA ALA A 20 -1.19 8.37 -17.63
C ALA A 20 -1.33 8.58 -19.14
N ILE A 21 -0.49 9.44 -19.71
CA ILE A 21 -0.43 9.73 -21.15
C ILE A 21 -0.24 8.45 -22.01
N LEU A 22 0.28 7.37 -21.42
CA LEU A 22 0.63 6.13 -22.10
C LEU A 22 -0.33 4.95 -21.79
N THR A 23 -1.37 5.14 -20.98
CA THR A 23 -2.13 4.01 -20.40
C THR A 23 -3.39 3.59 -21.18
N PHE A 24 -3.72 4.27 -22.28
CA PHE A 24 -5.02 4.15 -22.94
C PHE A 24 -5.04 3.25 -24.19
N ASP A 25 -4.18 2.22 -24.21
CA ASP A 25 -4.07 1.21 -25.28
C ASP A 25 -4.21 1.80 -26.70
N ASP A 26 -5.25 1.46 -27.45
CA ASP A 26 -5.46 1.93 -28.82
C ASP A 26 -6.20 3.27 -28.93
N GLY A 27 -6.61 3.91 -27.83
CA GLY A 27 -7.33 5.18 -27.82
C GLY A 27 -6.46 6.41 -28.09
N ASP A 28 -7.06 7.49 -28.60
CA ASP A 28 -6.37 8.77 -28.77
C ASP A 28 -6.35 9.54 -27.45
N VAL A 29 -5.21 10.13 -27.10
CA VAL A 29 -5.01 10.89 -25.86
C VAL A 29 -4.90 12.37 -26.19
N VAL A 30 -5.70 13.18 -25.51
CA VAL A 30 -5.78 14.62 -25.69
C VAL A 30 -5.38 15.32 -24.40
N ILE A 31 -4.42 16.24 -24.52
CA ILE A 31 -4.06 17.16 -23.45
C ILE A 31 -4.59 18.55 -23.85
N PRO A 32 -5.61 19.09 -23.16
CA PRO A 32 -6.01 20.48 -23.32
C PRO A 32 -4.82 21.42 -23.07
N GLU A 33 -4.71 22.50 -23.83
CA GLU A 33 -3.60 23.45 -23.67
C GLU A 33 -3.50 24.02 -22.24
N VAL A 34 -4.63 24.28 -21.56
CA VAL A 34 -4.65 24.78 -20.18
C VAL A 34 -3.94 23.85 -19.19
N VAL A 35 -3.96 22.54 -19.45
CA VAL A 35 -3.25 21.55 -18.64
C VAL A 35 -1.74 21.74 -18.73
N LEU A 36 -1.23 22.18 -19.89
CA LEU A 36 0.19 22.50 -20.04
C LEU A 36 0.58 23.74 -19.23
N GLU A 37 -0.28 24.76 -19.17
CA GLU A 37 -0.05 25.95 -18.35
C GLU A 37 0.01 25.61 -16.87
N GLU A 38 -0.94 24.80 -16.39
CA GLU A 38 -0.96 24.35 -14.99
C GLU A 38 0.29 23.52 -14.67
N LEU A 39 0.65 22.54 -15.51
CA LEU A 39 1.87 21.75 -15.34
C LEU A 39 3.13 22.63 -15.29
N ASP A 40 3.20 23.71 -16.07
CA ASP A 40 4.33 24.63 -15.99
C ASP A 40 4.39 25.40 -14.65
N GLY A 41 3.23 25.79 -14.12
CA GLY A 41 3.10 26.34 -12.77
C GLY A 41 3.67 25.40 -11.70
N PHE A 42 3.29 24.12 -11.74
CA PHE A 42 3.72 23.12 -10.76
C PHE A 42 5.21 22.78 -10.82
N LYS A 43 5.91 22.99 -11.94
CA LYS A 43 7.36 22.70 -12.06
C LYS A 43 8.23 23.47 -11.07
N LYS A 44 7.74 24.57 -10.50
CA LYS A 44 8.46 25.37 -9.49
C LYS A 44 8.47 24.70 -8.12
N ASN A 45 7.59 23.74 -7.87
CA ASN A 45 7.47 23.07 -6.58
C ASN A 45 8.63 22.08 -6.35
N LYS A 46 9.11 22.03 -5.11
CA LYS A 46 10.20 21.12 -4.68
C LYS A 46 9.70 19.75 -4.17
N ASN A 47 8.38 19.54 -4.14
CA ASN A 47 7.73 18.31 -3.72
C ASN A 47 7.51 17.33 -4.91
N ASP A 48 6.86 16.21 -4.63
CA ASP A 48 6.58 15.16 -5.61
C ASP A 48 5.70 15.66 -6.78
N LEU A 49 4.76 16.58 -6.54
CA LEU A 49 3.95 17.20 -7.59
C LEU A 49 4.82 17.94 -8.61
N GLY A 50 5.78 18.74 -8.13
CA GLY A 50 6.72 19.41 -9.03
C GLY A 50 7.64 18.43 -9.77
N ALA A 51 8.01 17.31 -9.15
CA ALA A 51 8.78 16.26 -9.81
C ALA A 51 7.97 15.56 -10.91
N ASN A 52 6.69 15.30 -10.66
CA ASN A 52 5.76 14.71 -11.60
C ASN A 52 5.49 15.65 -12.78
N ALA A 53 5.23 16.94 -12.52
CA ALA A 53 5.10 17.96 -13.57
C ALA A 53 6.36 18.05 -14.46
N ARG A 54 7.56 18.03 -13.86
CA ARG A 54 8.82 17.99 -14.62
C ARG A 54 8.98 16.72 -15.45
N TYR A 55 8.52 15.57 -14.95
CA TYR A 55 8.54 14.32 -15.70
C TYR A 55 7.56 14.36 -16.88
N ALA A 56 6.31 14.79 -16.64
CA ALA A 56 5.30 14.94 -17.68
C ALA A 56 5.80 15.89 -18.79
N ALA A 57 6.40 17.02 -18.43
CA ALA A 57 6.98 17.96 -19.39
C ALA A 57 8.08 17.32 -20.25
N ARG A 58 8.95 16.47 -19.67
CA ARG A 58 9.96 15.72 -20.44
C ARG A 58 9.32 14.71 -21.38
N LEU A 59 8.31 13.97 -20.90
CA LEU A 59 7.59 12.99 -21.71
C LEU A 59 6.91 13.66 -22.91
N ILE A 60 6.23 14.79 -22.70
CA ILE A 60 5.57 15.57 -23.75
C ILE A 60 6.61 16.16 -24.73
N ASP A 61 7.74 16.68 -24.24
CA ASP A 61 8.83 17.17 -25.11
C ASP A 61 9.44 16.06 -25.97
N ASP A 62 9.53 14.84 -25.44
CA ASP A 62 10.02 13.69 -26.21
C ASP A 62 9.07 13.29 -27.33
N PHE A 63 7.75 13.41 -27.14
CA PHE A 63 6.78 13.24 -28.24
C PHE A 63 6.81 14.40 -29.24
N ARG A 64 6.99 15.64 -28.79
CA ARG A 64 7.20 16.81 -29.66
C ARG A 64 8.40 16.65 -30.61
N LYS A 65 9.44 15.92 -30.20
CA LYS A 65 10.59 15.61 -31.07
C LYS A 65 10.26 14.60 -32.17
N ARG A 66 9.21 13.79 -32.00
CA ARG A 66 8.80 12.73 -32.95
C ARG A 66 7.74 13.20 -33.96
N GLY A 67 7.09 14.33 -33.71
CA GLY A 67 6.07 14.88 -34.60
C GLY A 67 5.44 16.16 -34.06
N LYS A 68 4.39 16.64 -34.72
CA LYS A 68 3.68 17.86 -34.31
C LYS A 68 2.52 17.50 -33.38
N LEU A 69 2.61 17.89 -32.11
CA LEU A 69 1.60 17.57 -31.10
C LEU A 69 0.18 18.08 -31.45
N ASN A 70 0.04 19.16 -32.20
CA ASN A 70 -1.28 19.64 -32.64
C ASN A 70 -1.89 18.79 -33.78
N GLN A 71 -1.12 17.92 -34.43
CA GLN A 71 -1.59 17.00 -35.48
C GLN A 71 -1.74 15.56 -34.98
N GLY A 72 -1.33 15.30 -33.73
CA GLY A 72 -1.24 13.96 -33.16
C GLY A 72 0.10 13.28 -33.46
N VAL A 73 0.69 12.68 -32.43
CA VAL A 73 1.92 11.89 -32.50
C VAL A 73 1.63 10.47 -32.00
N ASP A 74 2.10 9.45 -32.72
CA ASP A 74 1.79 8.06 -32.38
C ASP A 74 2.31 7.67 -30.98
N LEU A 75 1.44 7.00 -30.21
CA LEU A 75 1.75 6.47 -28.90
C LEU A 75 2.25 5.01 -29.00
N PRO A 76 3.13 4.54 -28.08
CA PRO A 76 3.66 3.18 -28.14
C PRO A 76 2.63 2.05 -27.99
N GLY A 77 1.50 2.31 -27.29
CA GLY A 77 0.44 1.33 -27.03
C GLY A 77 -0.60 1.20 -28.14
N GLY A 78 -0.49 2.01 -29.21
CA GLY A 78 -1.61 2.35 -30.09
C GLY A 78 -2.09 3.78 -29.79
N GLY A 79 -2.95 4.34 -30.65
CA GLY A 79 -3.43 5.72 -30.42
C GLY A 79 -2.48 6.84 -30.87
N LYS A 80 -2.95 8.09 -30.70
CA LYS A 80 -2.18 9.32 -30.90
C LYS A 80 -2.28 10.23 -29.69
N LEU A 81 -1.17 10.83 -29.31
CA LEU A 81 -1.10 11.94 -28.37
C LEU A 81 -1.24 13.26 -29.13
N ARG A 82 -2.24 14.08 -28.79
CA ARG A 82 -2.37 15.45 -29.29
C ARG A 82 -2.58 16.48 -28.19
N VAL A 83 -2.15 17.71 -28.46
CA VAL A 83 -2.49 18.88 -27.65
C VAL A 83 -3.62 19.63 -28.33
N GLU A 84 -4.74 19.81 -27.65
CA GLU A 84 -5.91 20.50 -28.19
C GLU A 84 -5.96 21.96 -27.74
N MET A 85 -6.02 22.86 -28.72
CA MET A 85 -6.01 24.31 -28.51
C MET A 85 -7.33 24.97 -28.93
N ASN A 86 -8.24 24.27 -29.60
CA ASN A 86 -9.45 24.86 -30.18
C ASN A 86 -10.68 24.83 -29.23
N HIS A 87 -11.87 25.05 -29.79
CA HIS A 87 -13.19 24.95 -29.13
C HIS A 87 -13.54 26.08 -28.15
N TYR A 88 -12.91 27.25 -28.27
CA TYR A 88 -13.23 28.42 -27.41
C TYR A 88 -14.65 28.97 -27.61
N ASP A 89 -15.21 28.75 -28.80
CA ASP A 89 -16.55 29.14 -29.25
C ASP A 89 -17.66 28.22 -28.73
N VAL A 90 -17.32 27.02 -28.24
CA VAL A 90 -18.27 26.07 -27.67
C VAL A 90 -18.99 26.69 -26.47
N GLN A 91 -20.32 26.56 -26.48
CA GLN A 91 -21.19 27.15 -25.46
C GLN A 91 -21.24 26.25 -24.23
N LEU A 92 -20.74 26.76 -23.10
CA LEU A 92 -20.94 26.18 -21.78
C LEU A 92 -22.13 26.84 -21.07
N PRO A 93 -22.69 26.23 -20.01
CA PRO A 93 -23.67 26.89 -19.16
C PRO A 93 -23.20 28.30 -18.75
N PRO A 94 -24.04 29.35 -18.85
CA PRO A 94 -23.63 30.74 -18.60
C PRO A 94 -23.03 31.01 -17.21
N ALA A 95 -23.36 30.17 -16.23
CA ALA A 95 -22.84 30.26 -14.87
C ALA A 95 -21.39 29.73 -14.74
N TRP A 96 -20.84 29.08 -15.76
CA TRP A 96 -19.50 28.50 -15.71
C TRP A 96 -18.47 29.44 -16.32
N ASP A 97 -17.59 29.94 -15.45
CA ASP A 97 -16.49 30.81 -15.84
C ASP A 97 -15.46 30.07 -16.71
N LYS A 98 -15.31 30.50 -17.96
CA LYS A 98 -14.38 29.91 -18.94
C LYS A 98 -12.90 30.11 -18.58
N SER A 99 -12.58 31.03 -17.67
CA SER A 99 -11.20 31.27 -17.23
C SER A 99 -10.70 30.20 -16.25
N LYS A 100 -11.60 29.41 -15.66
CA LYS A 100 -11.23 28.31 -14.77
C LYS A 100 -10.72 27.10 -15.57
N PRO A 101 -9.56 26.53 -15.23
CA PRO A 101 -9.00 25.37 -15.92
C PRO A 101 -9.96 24.19 -16.09
N ASP A 102 -10.64 23.73 -15.03
CA ASP A 102 -11.59 22.60 -15.12
C ASP A 102 -12.71 22.90 -16.13
N ASN A 103 -13.23 24.12 -16.14
CA ASN A 103 -14.28 24.50 -17.09
C ASN A 103 -13.74 24.53 -18.53
N ARG A 104 -12.48 24.91 -18.72
CA ARG A 104 -11.81 24.89 -20.03
C ARG A 104 -11.57 23.46 -20.52
N ILE A 105 -11.16 22.55 -19.64
CA ILE A 105 -11.01 21.11 -19.95
C ILE A 105 -12.35 20.53 -20.41
N ILE A 106 -13.43 20.79 -19.65
CA ILE A 106 -14.79 20.38 -20.01
C ILE A 106 -15.25 21.00 -21.34
N GLN A 107 -14.87 22.26 -21.63
CA GLN A 107 -15.15 22.91 -22.91
C GLN A 107 -14.50 22.16 -24.08
N VAL A 108 -13.25 21.73 -23.92
CA VAL A 108 -12.56 20.91 -24.93
C VAL A 108 -13.29 19.59 -25.14
N CYS A 109 -13.67 18.89 -24.07
CA CYS A 109 -14.42 17.63 -24.18
C CYS A 109 -15.71 17.81 -24.98
N LYS A 110 -16.46 18.86 -24.67
CA LYS A 110 -17.71 19.19 -25.40
C LYS A 110 -17.46 19.49 -26.87
N GLY A 111 -16.45 20.29 -27.19
CA GLY A 111 -16.12 20.62 -28.57
C GLY A 111 -15.68 19.43 -29.41
N LEU A 112 -14.88 18.53 -28.84
CA LEU A 112 -14.47 17.29 -29.49
C LEU A 112 -15.67 16.36 -29.72
N LYS A 113 -16.59 16.27 -28.74
CA LYS A 113 -17.82 15.48 -28.87
C LYS A 113 -18.76 16.06 -29.94
N GLU A 114 -18.93 17.38 -29.98
CA GLU A 114 -19.70 18.07 -31.03
C GLU A 114 -19.06 17.91 -32.42
N SER A 115 -17.74 17.70 -32.48
CA SER A 115 -17.00 17.40 -33.71
C SER A 115 -17.12 15.92 -34.15
N GLY A 116 -17.87 15.10 -33.41
CA GLY A 116 -18.16 13.70 -33.75
C GLY A 116 -17.22 12.68 -33.13
N GLU A 117 -16.36 13.07 -32.18
CA GLU A 117 -15.46 12.13 -31.50
C GLU A 117 -16.14 11.42 -30.32
N ASN A 118 -15.66 10.19 -30.04
CA ASN A 118 -16.12 9.41 -28.88
C ASN A 118 -15.30 9.80 -27.65
N VAL A 119 -15.70 10.89 -26.99
CA VAL A 119 -14.92 11.55 -25.93
C VAL A 119 -15.22 10.99 -24.54
N CYS A 120 -14.15 10.69 -23.80
CA CYS A 120 -14.18 10.40 -22.37
C CYS A 120 -13.21 11.31 -21.62
N LEU A 121 -13.71 12.01 -20.61
CA LEU A 121 -12.90 12.79 -19.68
C LEU A 121 -12.28 11.86 -18.64
N ILE A 122 -10.99 12.01 -18.40
CA ILE A 122 -10.26 11.32 -17.36
C ILE A 122 -9.91 12.34 -16.28
N THR A 123 -10.53 12.22 -15.11
CA THR A 123 -10.34 13.17 -13.99
C THR A 123 -10.44 12.49 -12.63
N LYS A 124 -9.68 13.01 -11.66
CA LYS A 124 -9.77 12.63 -10.25
C LYS A 124 -10.70 13.54 -9.43
N ASP A 125 -11.13 14.67 -9.99
CA ASP A 125 -11.95 15.66 -9.27
C ASP A 125 -13.44 15.32 -9.36
N ILE A 126 -14.08 15.11 -8.20
CA ILE A 126 -15.52 14.79 -8.09
C ILE A 126 -16.39 15.89 -8.72
N PHE A 127 -16.07 17.17 -8.50
CA PHE A 127 -16.84 18.27 -9.05
C PHE A 127 -16.68 18.40 -10.57
N GLU A 128 -15.50 18.07 -11.10
CA GLU A 128 -15.30 18.02 -12.54
C GLU A 128 -16.11 16.88 -13.18
N ARG A 129 -16.17 15.71 -12.52
CA ARG A 129 -17.06 14.60 -12.93
C ARG A 129 -18.53 15.02 -12.97
N ILE A 130 -19.02 15.68 -11.91
CA ILE A 130 -20.41 16.16 -11.83
C ILE A 130 -20.70 17.17 -12.95
N LYS A 131 -19.79 18.12 -13.22
CA LYS A 131 -19.98 19.09 -14.30
C LYS A 131 -19.99 18.41 -15.68
N ALA A 132 -19.09 17.48 -15.93
CA ALA A 132 -19.05 16.75 -17.19
C ALA A 132 -20.33 15.92 -17.42
N ASP A 133 -20.88 15.29 -16.37
CA ASP A 133 -22.16 14.58 -16.42
C ASP A 133 -23.34 15.51 -16.79
N ILE A 134 -23.40 16.71 -16.19
CA ILE A 134 -24.44 17.73 -16.49
C ILE A 134 -24.52 18.08 -17.99
N ILE A 135 -23.39 18.00 -18.71
CA ILE A 135 -23.33 18.28 -20.15
C ILE A 135 -23.18 17.02 -21.01
N ASN A 136 -23.49 15.85 -20.46
CA ASN A 136 -23.44 14.53 -21.11
C ASN A 136 -22.05 14.17 -21.67
N ILE A 137 -20.96 14.49 -20.99
CA ILE A 137 -19.63 13.98 -21.32
C ILE A 137 -19.40 12.68 -20.53
N GLU A 138 -18.93 11.63 -21.20
CA GLU A 138 -18.55 10.40 -20.50
C GLU A 138 -17.32 10.69 -19.63
N VAL A 139 -17.30 10.17 -18.41
CA VAL A 139 -16.21 10.42 -17.47
C VAL A 139 -15.77 9.11 -16.84
N GLU A 140 -14.46 8.91 -16.78
CA GLU A 140 -13.83 7.83 -16.04
C GLU A 140 -12.88 8.42 -15.00
N ASP A 141 -12.85 7.81 -13.82
CA ASP A 141 -11.84 8.13 -12.81
C ASP A 141 -10.49 7.52 -13.22
N PHE A 142 -9.40 8.26 -13.01
CA PHE A 142 -8.09 7.78 -13.42
C PHE A 142 -7.52 6.80 -12.40
N TYR A 143 -7.51 5.53 -12.80
CA TYR A 143 -6.89 4.44 -12.08
C TYR A 143 -5.67 3.92 -12.86
N GLU A 144 -4.44 4.15 -12.38
CA GLU A 144 -3.26 3.39 -12.86
C GLU A 144 -3.45 1.91 -12.53
N LYS A 145 -4.12 1.10 -13.37
CA LYS A 145 -4.35 -0.35 -13.15
C LYS A 145 -4.41 -0.67 -11.65
N VAL A 146 -5.37 -0.02 -11.00
CA VAL A 146 -5.42 0.08 -9.54
C VAL A 146 -5.88 -1.24 -8.97
N VAL A 147 -5.29 -1.55 -7.82
CA VAL A 147 -5.64 -2.66 -6.95
C VAL A 147 -7.18 -2.71 -6.80
N PRO A 148 -7.82 -3.88 -6.92
CA PRO A 148 -9.27 -4.01 -6.84
C PRO A 148 -9.89 -3.36 -5.58
N GLU A 149 -11.19 -3.04 -5.59
CA GLU A 149 -11.92 -2.46 -4.44
C GLU A 149 -11.74 -3.26 -3.15
N ASP A 150 -11.98 -2.66 -1.98
CA ASP A 150 -11.62 -3.22 -0.65
C ASP A 150 -12.02 -4.69 -0.43
N GLU A 151 -13.14 -5.16 -1.00
CA GLU A 151 -13.59 -6.56 -0.90
C GLU A 151 -12.79 -7.55 -1.76
N SER A 152 -11.95 -7.04 -2.67
CA SER A 152 -11.21 -7.82 -3.68
C SER A 152 -9.69 -7.61 -3.64
N GLN A 153 -9.18 -6.79 -2.71
CA GLN A 153 -7.75 -6.72 -2.46
C GLN A 153 -7.21 -8.05 -1.95
N TYR A 154 -6.04 -8.44 -2.43
CA TYR A 154 -5.36 -9.59 -1.87
C TYR A 154 -5.04 -9.36 -0.38
N THR A 155 -5.60 -10.21 0.47
CA THR A 155 -5.46 -10.14 1.92
C THR A 155 -4.31 -11.00 2.43
N GLY A 156 -3.73 -11.84 1.57
CA GLY A 156 -2.75 -12.85 1.96
C GLY A 156 -3.34 -13.99 2.78
N ARG A 157 -4.67 -14.07 2.90
CA ARG A 157 -5.36 -15.17 3.57
C ARG A 157 -6.70 -15.51 2.94
N ILE A 158 -7.08 -16.77 3.03
CA ILE A 158 -8.36 -17.27 2.52
C ILE A 158 -8.94 -18.33 3.45
N ASP A 159 -10.26 -18.38 3.49
CA ASP A 159 -11.05 -19.41 4.16
C ASP A 159 -11.39 -20.51 3.14
N VAL A 160 -11.13 -21.77 3.50
CA VAL A 160 -11.41 -22.95 2.69
C VAL A 160 -12.10 -24.01 3.53
N TYR A 161 -12.67 -25.01 2.88
CA TYR A 161 -13.41 -26.09 3.51
C TYR A 161 -12.81 -27.45 3.18
N ALA A 162 -12.82 -28.35 4.14
CA ALA A 162 -12.33 -29.72 3.99
C ALA A 162 -13.17 -30.70 4.81
N SER A 163 -13.04 -32.00 4.53
CA SER A 163 -13.68 -33.04 5.34
C SER A 163 -13.02 -33.20 6.71
N GLU A 164 -13.76 -33.69 7.70
CA GLU A 164 -13.23 -33.99 9.04
C GLU A 164 -12.05 -34.97 9.00
N LYS A 165 -12.10 -35.93 8.07
CA LYS A 165 -11.01 -36.88 7.83
C LYS A 165 -9.76 -36.17 7.34
N ASP A 166 -9.88 -35.31 6.33
CA ASP A 166 -8.73 -34.61 5.76
C ASP A 166 -8.11 -33.62 6.76
N ILE A 167 -8.91 -33.00 7.63
CA ILE A 167 -8.42 -32.15 8.72
C ILE A 167 -7.68 -32.99 9.79
N SER A 168 -8.20 -34.16 10.13
CA SER A 168 -7.53 -35.08 11.07
C SER A 168 -6.20 -35.59 10.51
N ASP A 169 -6.18 -35.89 9.21
CA ASP A 169 -4.97 -36.26 8.47
C ASP A 169 -3.98 -35.09 8.42
N PHE A 170 -4.44 -33.84 8.26
CA PHE A 170 -3.59 -32.65 8.30
C PHE A 170 -2.88 -32.50 9.66
N TYR A 171 -3.57 -32.72 10.78
CA TYR A 171 -2.95 -32.65 12.11
C TYR A 171 -1.82 -33.67 12.30
N SER A 172 -2.00 -34.86 11.73
CA SER A 172 -1.06 -35.99 11.82
C SER A 172 0.11 -35.85 10.83
N ASN A 173 -0.20 -35.57 9.56
CA ASN A 173 0.74 -35.55 8.45
C ASN A 173 1.40 -34.18 8.23
N LYS A 174 0.85 -33.12 8.83
CA LYS A 174 1.27 -31.71 8.67
C LYS A 174 1.05 -31.10 7.28
N TYR A 175 0.36 -31.79 6.38
CA TYR A 175 0.00 -31.27 5.07
C TYR A 175 -1.35 -31.81 4.58
N ILE A 176 -1.99 -31.07 3.68
CA ILE A 176 -3.19 -31.46 2.94
C ILE A 176 -3.05 -31.00 1.48
N LYS A 177 -3.45 -31.86 0.54
CA LYS A 177 -3.38 -31.57 -0.89
C LYS A 177 -4.50 -30.62 -1.32
N VAL A 178 -4.25 -29.84 -2.38
CA VAL A 178 -5.20 -28.84 -2.89
C VAL A 178 -6.51 -29.47 -3.39
N ASP A 179 -6.46 -30.70 -3.91
CA ASP A 179 -7.65 -31.45 -4.37
C ASP A 179 -8.58 -31.92 -3.23
N LYS A 180 -8.18 -31.69 -1.96
CA LYS A 180 -8.96 -32.02 -0.76
C LYS A 180 -9.62 -30.81 -0.10
N ILE A 181 -9.45 -29.61 -0.68
CA ILE A 181 -10.02 -28.38 -0.16
C ILE A 181 -10.88 -27.70 -1.22
N THR A 182 -11.90 -26.97 -0.78
CA THR A 182 -12.80 -26.21 -1.65
C THR A 182 -13.07 -24.83 -1.07
N CYS A 183 -13.35 -23.85 -1.92
CA CYS A 183 -13.99 -22.60 -1.51
C CYS A 183 -15.50 -22.72 -1.71
N TYR A 184 -16.26 -21.97 -0.92
CA TYR A 184 -17.71 -21.84 -1.06
C TYR A 184 -18.02 -20.40 -1.47
N ASN A 185 -18.78 -20.23 -2.55
CA ASN A 185 -19.29 -18.93 -2.96
C ASN A 185 -20.75 -18.81 -2.49
N GLU A 186 -21.03 -17.82 -1.64
CA GLU A 186 -22.37 -17.61 -1.07
C GLU A 186 -23.39 -17.11 -2.11
N ASP A 187 -22.95 -16.36 -3.12
CA ASP A 187 -23.83 -15.71 -4.10
C ASP A 187 -24.50 -16.71 -5.04
N ASN A 188 -23.77 -17.75 -5.43
CA ASN A 188 -24.26 -18.81 -6.33
C ASN A 188 -24.40 -20.18 -5.63
N ALA A 189 -24.05 -20.27 -4.35
CA ALA A 189 -24.08 -21.49 -3.54
C ALA A 189 -23.26 -22.66 -4.13
N GLU A 190 -22.16 -22.35 -4.83
CA GLU A 190 -21.30 -23.34 -5.48
C GLU A 190 -19.95 -23.51 -4.78
N TYR A 191 -19.43 -24.73 -4.82
CA TYR A 191 -18.06 -25.03 -4.43
C TYR A 191 -17.13 -24.96 -5.64
N PHE A 192 -15.99 -24.32 -5.48
CA PHE A 192 -14.99 -24.17 -6.53
C PHE A 192 -13.57 -24.37 -6.00
N GLU A 193 -12.62 -24.60 -6.90
CA GLU A 193 -11.21 -24.72 -6.54
C GLU A 193 -10.66 -23.37 -6.06
N PRO A 194 -9.97 -23.32 -4.92
CA PRO A 194 -9.48 -22.06 -4.36
C PRO A 194 -8.41 -21.43 -5.27
N PRO A 195 -8.49 -20.12 -5.59
CA PRO A 195 -7.47 -19.41 -6.35
C PRO A 195 -6.27 -19.09 -5.45
N LEU A 196 -5.43 -20.09 -5.18
CA LEU A 196 -4.34 -20.00 -4.21
C LEU A 196 -3.08 -19.32 -4.76
N TYR A 197 -2.49 -18.47 -3.93
CA TYR A 197 -1.18 -17.86 -4.18
C TYR A 197 -0.12 -18.42 -3.24
N VAL A 198 1.11 -18.60 -3.73
CA VAL A 198 2.21 -19.07 -2.86
C VAL A 198 2.32 -18.16 -1.64
N ASN A 199 2.53 -18.76 -0.47
CA ASN A 199 2.60 -18.09 0.82
C ASN A 199 1.28 -17.55 1.38
N GLU A 200 0.15 -17.82 0.73
CA GLU A 200 -1.18 -17.48 1.24
C GLU A 200 -1.55 -18.31 2.46
N PHE A 201 -2.03 -17.64 3.51
CA PHE A 201 -2.47 -18.26 4.76
C PHE A 201 -3.87 -18.82 4.64
N ILE A 202 -4.09 -20.00 5.21
CA ILE A 202 -5.33 -20.75 5.02
C ILE A 202 -5.98 -21.02 6.37
N ILE A 203 -7.26 -20.69 6.47
CA ILE A 203 -8.15 -21.14 7.54
C ILE A 203 -9.00 -22.27 6.95
N ILE A 204 -8.78 -23.49 7.42
CA ILE A 204 -9.49 -24.69 6.95
C ILE A 204 -10.65 -24.95 7.91
N HIS A 205 -11.87 -24.81 7.41
CA HIS A 205 -13.11 -25.10 8.13
C HIS A 205 -13.57 -26.53 7.83
N CYS A 206 -14.05 -27.22 8.85
CA CYS A 206 -14.64 -28.54 8.67
C CYS A 206 -16.07 -28.45 8.15
N LEU A 207 -16.35 -29.16 7.05
CA LEU A 207 -17.69 -29.21 6.44
C LEU A 207 -18.76 -29.80 7.37
N SER A 208 -18.41 -30.79 8.19
CA SER A 208 -19.36 -31.46 9.10
C SER A 208 -19.45 -30.79 10.48
N ASN A 209 -18.42 -30.05 10.89
CA ASN A 209 -18.32 -29.48 12.23
C ASN A 209 -17.76 -28.04 12.19
N PRO A 210 -18.62 -27.00 12.20
CA PRO A 210 -18.19 -25.60 12.14
C PRO A 210 -17.24 -25.16 13.27
N LYS A 211 -17.16 -25.90 14.38
CA LYS A 211 -16.23 -25.60 15.49
C LYS A 211 -14.82 -26.12 15.25
N GLN A 212 -14.65 -27.08 14.34
CA GLN A 212 -13.35 -27.66 14.03
C GLN A 212 -12.71 -26.87 12.90
N THR A 213 -11.59 -26.22 13.21
CA THR A 213 -10.78 -25.49 12.24
C THR A 213 -9.32 -25.93 12.30
N ALA A 214 -8.58 -25.69 11.23
CA ALA A 214 -7.13 -25.85 11.19
C ALA A 214 -6.48 -24.67 10.48
N LEU A 215 -5.24 -24.36 10.86
CA LEU A 215 -4.48 -23.24 10.29
C LEU A 215 -3.30 -23.79 9.50
N GLY A 216 -3.12 -23.29 8.28
CA GLY A 216 -2.04 -23.69 7.41
C GLY A 216 -1.65 -22.59 6.44
N ARG A 217 -0.83 -22.96 5.47
CA ARG A 217 -0.35 -22.06 4.43
C ARG A 217 -0.07 -22.82 3.15
N PHE A 218 -0.38 -22.23 2.00
CA PHE A 218 0.00 -22.80 0.72
C PHE A 218 1.50 -22.59 0.44
N ASP A 219 2.25 -23.67 0.22
CA ASP A 219 3.68 -23.62 -0.10
C ASP A 219 3.97 -23.52 -1.62
N GLY A 220 2.92 -23.49 -2.43
CA GLY A 220 2.96 -23.52 -3.89
C GLY A 220 2.67 -24.89 -4.50
N LYS A 221 2.47 -25.92 -3.67
CA LYS A 221 2.08 -27.26 -4.07
C LYS A 221 0.98 -27.84 -3.19
N GLU A 222 1.09 -27.66 -1.87
CA GLU A 222 0.16 -28.19 -0.88
C GLU A 222 -0.02 -27.22 0.29
N ILE A 223 -1.07 -27.43 1.11
CA ILE A 223 -1.24 -26.65 2.33
C ILE A 223 -0.45 -27.33 3.44
N VAL A 224 0.47 -26.61 4.07
CA VAL A 224 1.32 -27.09 5.15
C VAL A 224 0.98 -26.44 6.48
N SER A 225 1.24 -27.13 7.58
CA SER A 225 1.09 -26.58 8.94
C SER A 225 2.03 -25.39 9.18
N LEU A 226 1.54 -24.41 9.93
CA LEU A 226 2.36 -23.30 10.43
C LEU A 226 3.45 -23.81 11.38
N CYS A 227 4.68 -23.36 11.19
CA CYS A 227 5.85 -23.77 11.97
C CYS A 227 5.98 -23.01 13.30
N PHE A 228 5.49 -21.76 13.36
CA PHE A 228 5.76 -20.82 14.45
C PHE A 228 4.51 -20.35 15.20
N LYS A 229 3.35 -20.98 14.97
CA LYS A 229 2.05 -20.58 15.55
C LYS A 229 2.00 -20.54 17.10
N ASP A 230 2.90 -21.30 17.75
CA ASP A 230 3.00 -21.42 19.21
C ASP A 230 4.25 -20.71 19.78
N SER A 231 4.99 -19.97 18.93
CA SER A 231 6.16 -19.21 19.35
C SER A 231 5.77 -17.95 20.12
N THR A 232 6.56 -17.60 21.15
CA THR A 232 6.30 -16.47 22.05
C THR A 232 7.50 -15.51 22.14
N PRO A 233 7.88 -14.84 21.04
CA PRO A 233 9.04 -13.95 21.00
C PRO A 233 8.88 -12.81 22.01
N LEU A 234 9.87 -12.64 22.90
CA LEU A 234 9.83 -11.71 24.04
C LEU A 234 8.56 -11.86 24.90
N GLY A 235 8.02 -13.07 25.04
CA GLY A 235 6.84 -13.35 25.86
C GLY A 235 5.51 -12.94 25.24
N ILE A 236 5.49 -12.38 24.02
CA ILE A 236 4.24 -12.02 23.35
C ILE A 236 3.54 -13.27 22.82
N VAL A 237 2.30 -13.47 23.27
CA VAL A 237 1.43 -14.58 22.86
C VAL A 237 0.38 -14.09 21.85
N PRO A 238 0.19 -14.77 20.70
CA PRO A 238 -0.85 -14.41 19.74
C PRO A 238 -2.25 -14.74 20.30
N ARG A 239 -3.17 -13.77 20.24
CA ARG A 239 -4.54 -13.88 20.76
C ARG A 239 -5.57 -14.29 19.72
N ASN A 240 -5.30 -14.00 18.45
CA ASN A 240 -6.19 -14.30 17.34
C ASN A 240 -5.45 -14.96 16.16
N VAL A 241 -6.21 -15.42 15.16
CA VAL A 241 -5.68 -16.15 14.00
C VAL A 241 -4.75 -15.26 13.16
N GLY A 242 -5.13 -14.01 12.90
CA GLY A 242 -4.29 -13.06 12.18
C GLY A 242 -2.92 -12.86 12.83
N GLN A 243 -2.84 -12.76 14.16
CA GLN A 243 -1.56 -12.68 14.89
C GLN A 243 -0.71 -13.95 14.77
N LYS A 244 -1.34 -15.15 14.70
CA LYS A 244 -0.61 -16.40 14.43
C LYS A 244 -0.02 -16.42 13.01
N PHE A 245 -0.78 -15.97 12.02
CA PHE A 245 -0.27 -15.82 10.65
C PHE A 245 0.85 -14.77 10.56
N MET A 246 0.70 -13.65 11.26
CA MET A 246 1.74 -12.63 11.37
C MET A 246 3.02 -13.20 11.98
N LEU A 247 2.94 -13.99 13.06
CA LEU A 247 4.11 -14.65 13.64
C LEU A 247 4.81 -15.58 12.64
N GLU A 248 4.05 -16.41 11.90
CA GLU A 248 4.62 -17.28 10.87
C GLU A 248 5.39 -16.48 9.81
N ALA A 249 4.78 -15.39 9.32
CA ALA A 249 5.39 -14.51 8.34
C ALA A 249 6.67 -13.86 8.87
N LEU A 250 6.65 -13.38 10.11
CA LEU A 250 7.76 -12.67 10.75
C LEU A 250 8.92 -13.60 11.13
N LEU A 251 8.66 -14.81 11.64
CA LEU A 251 9.71 -15.74 12.07
C LEU A 251 10.34 -16.53 10.92
N THR A 252 9.70 -16.58 9.74
CA THR A 252 10.32 -17.18 8.56
C THR A 252 11.59 -16.43 8.15
N ASN A 253 12.68 -17.14 7.84
CA ASN A 253 13.98 -16.51 7.54
C ASN A 253 13.92 -15.61 6.28
N ALA A 254 14.65 -14.50 6.29
CA ALA A 254 14.86 -13.59 5.16
C ALA A 254 15.41 -14.28 3.89
N GLU A 255 16.13 -15.40 4.00
CA GLU A 255 16.54 -16.19 2.83
C GLU A 255 15.36 -16.79 2.06
N LYS A 256 14.28 -17.15 2.77
CA LYS A 256 13.06 -17.70 2.18
C LYS A 256 12.09 -16.58 1.79
N ALA A 257 11.84 -15.66 2.71
CA ALA A 257 10.91 -14.56 2.53
C ALA A 257 11.52 -13.26 3.10
N PRO A 258 12.30 -12.52 2.30
CA PRO A 258 12.89 -11.26 2.72
C PRO A 258 11.87 -10.13 2.87
N LEU A 259 10.68 -10.24 2.27
CA LEU A 259 9.63 -9.22 2.35
C LEU A 259 8.41 -9.73 3.12
N VAL A 260 7.92 -8.94 4.07
CA VAL A 260 6.64 -9.15 4.74
C VAL A 260 5.82 -7.87 4.64
N ILE A 261 4.56 -8.00 4.20
CA ILE A 261 3.62 -6.89 4.11
C ILE A 261 2.47 -7.17 5.08
N ILE A 262 2.26 -6.27 6.04
CA ILE A 262 1.26 -6.41 7.09
C ILE A 262 0.31 -5.21 7.00
N LYS A 263 -0.93 -5.48 6.59
CA LYS A 263 -2.02 -4.52 6.50
C LYS A 263 -3.01 -4.72 7.63
N GLY A 264 -3.76 -3.70 7.98
CA GLY A 264 -4.94 -3.82 8.84
C GLY A 264 -5.07 -2.69 9.85
N PRO A 265 -6.16 -2.67 10.63
CA PRO A 265 -6.54 -1.51 11.41
C PRO A 265 -5.61 -1.23 12.60
N ALA A 266 -5.55 0.02 13.06
CA ALA A 266 -4.89 0.36 14.33
C ALA A 266 -5.46 -0.46 15.52
N GLY A 267 -4.59 -0.98 16.38
CA GLY A 267 -4.98 -1.86 17.51
C GLY A 267 -4.82 -3.37 17.25
N THR A 268 -4.39 -3.77 16.07
CA THR A 268 -4.09 -5.18 15.71
C THR A 268 -2.66 -5.62 16.07
N ALA A 269 -1.89 -4.79 16.77
CA ALA A 269 -0.53 -5.06 17.26
C ALA A 269 0.56 -5.31 16.18
N LYS A 270 0.33 -4.90 14.92
CA LYS A 270 1.27 -5.09 13.80
C LYS A 270 2.71 -4.62 14.10
N THR A 271 2.84 -3.38 14.57
CA THR A 271 4.12 -2.76 14.89
C THR A 271 4.75 -3.43 16.11
N LEU A 272 3.97 -3.74 17.15
CA LEU A 272 4.45 -4.44 18.34
C LEU A 272 5.07 -5.81 18.00
N PHE A 273 4.37 -6.66 17.24
CA PHE A 273 4.90 -7.96 16.82
C PHE A 273 6.13 -7.83 15.93
N SER A 274 6.15 -6.82 15.03
CA SER A 274 7.30 -6.54 14.17
C SER A 274 8.56 -6.17 14.96
N LEU A 275 8.40 -5.41 16.04
CA LEU A 275 9.48 -5.07 16.97
C LEU A 275 9.87 -6.26 17.84
N ALA A 276 8.90 -7.00 18.39
CA ALA A 276 9.15 -8.13 19.27
C ALA A 276 9.95 -9.25 18.58
N VAL A 277 9.49 -9.68 17.40
CA VAL A 277 10.15 -10.73 16.62
C VAL A 277 11.53 -10.25 16.15
N GLY A 278 11.65 -8.99 15.74
CA GLY A 278 12.92 -8.44 15.29
C GLY A 278 13.97 -8.38 16.40
N LEU A 279 13.59 -7.89 17.59
CA LEU A 279 14.47 -7.85 18.76
C LEU A 279 14.87 -9.25 19.19
N HIS A 280 13.90 -10.17 19.29
CA HIS A 280 14.18 -11.57 19.59
C HIS A 280 15.19 -12.16 18.59
N SER A 281 15.00 -11.91 17.28
CA SER A 281 15.88 -12.42 16.22
C SER A 281 17.29 -11.80 16.22
N ILE A 282 17.46 -10.61 16.80
CA ILE A 282 18.77 -9.94 16.93
C ILE A 282 19.48 -10.39 18.22
N MET A 283 18.73 -10.59 19.29
CA MET A 283 19.25 -10.89 20.63
C MET A 283 19.51 -12.39 20.87
N GLU A 284 19.00 -13.30 20.02
CA GLU A 284 19.32 -14.74 20.10
C GLU A 284 20.84 -14.98 20.03
N GLU A 285 21.40 -15.57 21.11
CA GLU A 285 22.85 -15.69 21.37
C GLU A 285 23.60 -16.54 20.34
N ASP A 286 22.95 -17.51 19.69
CA ASP A 286 23.67 -18.50 18.86
C ASP A 286 23.83 -18.12 17.38
N LYS A 287 23.03 -17.18 16.83
CA LYS A 287 23.01 -16.95 15.37
C LYS A 287 22.58 -15.55 14.92
N GLY A 288 22.74 -14.49 15.73
CA GLY A 288 22.31 -13.10 15.43
C GLY A 288 22.04 -12.83 13.94
N LYS A 289 20.80 -13.09 13.50
CA LYS A 289 20.46 -13.24 12.07
C LYS A 289 20.55 -11.90 11.35
N TYR A 290 20.37 -10.85 12.13
CA TYR A 290 20.40 -9.45 11.73
C TYR A 290 21.35 -8.70 12.66
N ARG A 291 22.08 -7.75 12.09
CA ARG A 291 23.05 -6.90 12.82
C ARG A 291 22.35 -5.91 13.74
N LYS A 292 21.25 -5.31 13.27
CA LYS A 292 20.45 -4.34 14.01
C LYS A 292 19.06 -4.21 13.41
N MET A 293 18.18 -3.60 14.18
CA MET A 293 16.86 -3.17 13.77
C MET A 293 16.92 -1.71 13.30
N LEU A 294 16.36 -1.45 12.13
CA LEU A 294 16.19 -0.11 11.59
C LEU A 294 14.69 0.12 11.40
N VAL A 295 14.14 1.06 12.15
CA VAL A 295 12.74 1.46 12.06
C VAL A 295 12.65 2.78 11.33
N CYS A 296 11.87 2.83 10.26
CA CYS A 296 11.64 4.04 9.51
C CYS A 296 10.15 4.37 9.46
N ARG A 297 9.84 5.67 9.56
CA ARG A 297 8.50 6.21 9.34
C ARG A 297 8.54 7.29 8.25
N PRO A 298 7.51 7.39 7.40
CA PRO A 298 7.34 8.52 6.50
C PRO A 298 7.17 9.82 7.29
N ASN A 299 7.74 10.92 6.80
CA ASN A 299 7.48 12.23 7.38
C ASN A 299 6.14 12.74 6.85
N VAL A 300 5.04 12.39 7.52
CA VAL A 300 3.72 12.96 7.24
C VAL A 300 3.26 13.72 8.46
N THR A 301 3.00 15.01 8.25
CA THR A 301 2.50 15.93 9.26
C THR A 301 0.97 15.94 9.17
N MET A 302 0.29 15.49 10.22
CA MET A 302 -1.18 15.60 10.31
C MET A 302 -1.64 17.07 10.36
N ASP A 303 -0.82 17.94 10.95
CA ASP A 303 -1.07 19.37 11.06
C ASP A 303 0.23 20.14 10.80
N GLU A 304 0.16 21.11 9.90
CA GLU A 304 1.17 22.13 9.59
C GLU A 304 2.44 21.67 8.85
N ASP A 305 2.79 22.41 7.79
CA ASP A 305 4.13 22.40 7.21
C ASP A 305 5.13 22.59 8.35
N ILE A 306 5.96 21.58 8.62
CA ILE A 306 7.17 21.78 9.41
C ILE A 306 8.10 22.67 8.57
N GLY A 307 7.85 23.97 8.63
CA GLY A 307 8.88 24.95 8.47
C GLY A 307 10.01 24.58 9.43
N PHE A 308 11.19 24.35 8.87
CA PHE A 308 12.50 24.23 9.53
C PHE A 308 12.45 24.24 11.07
N LEU A 309 12.10 23.11 11.70
CA LEU A 309 12.41 22.94 13.12
C LEU A 309 13.94 23.08 13.28
N PRO A 310 14.46 24.05 14.04
CA PRO A 310 15.89 24.11 14.31
C PRO A 310 16.27 22.92 15.20
N GLY A 311 17.35 22.21 14.89
CA GLY A 311 17.78 21.03 15.65
C GLY A 311 18.44 19.96 14.80
N THR A 312 18.97 18.94 15.49
CA THR A 312 19.53 17.73 14.87
C THR A 312 18.44 16.91 14.18
N GLU A 313 18.83 16.00 13.28
CA GLU A 313 17.89 15.11 12.59
C GLU A 313 17.02 14.31 13.57
N GLN A 314 17.64 13.77 14.64
CA GLN A 314 16.94 13.00 15.67
C GLN A 314 15.90 13.85 16.41
N GLU A 315 16.20 15.10 16.74
CA GLU A 315 15.25 16.01 17.40
C GLU A 315 14.02 16.29 16.52
N LYS A 316 14.21 16.39 15.20
CA LYS A 316 13.12 16.63 14.24
C LYS A 316 12.18 15.45 14.09
N ILE A 317 12.71 14.22 14.15
CA ILE A 317 11.91 13.00 13.95
C ILE A 317 11.40 12.40 15.25
N SER A 318 11.94 12.83 16.40
CA SER A 318 11.62 12.30 17.72
C SER A 318 10.11 12.21 18.02
N PRO A 319 9.27 13.23 17.70
CA PRO A 319 7.84 13.12 17.94
C PRO A 319 7.18 11.96 17.17
N PHE A 320 7.55 11.76 15.91
CA PHE A 320 7.00 10.70 15.05
C PHE A 320 7.43 9.29 15.47
N MET A 321 8.56 9.20 16.18
CA MET A 321 9.13 7.96 16.68
C MET A 321 8.64 7.60 18.08
N ARG A 322 7.89 8.47 18.76
CA ARG A 322 7.34 8.20 20.09
C ARG A 322 6.50 6.90 20.15
N PRO A 323 5.63 6.58 19.17
CA PRO A 323 4.89 5.31 19.18
C PRO A 323 5.79 4.06 19.14
N ILE A 324 7.00 4.17 18.59
CA ILE A 324 7.98 3.07 18.60
C ILE A 324 8.55 2.89 20.02
N LEU A 325 8.86 3.99 20.72
CA LEU A 325 9.33 3.95 22.11
C LEU A 325 8.26 3.35 23.03
N ASP A 326 7.00 3.75 22.88
CA ASP A 326 5.91 3.22 23.72
C ASP A 326 5.72 1.70 23.50
N ASN A 327 5.92 1.19 22.28
CA ASN A 327 5.93 -0.26 22.03
C ASN A 327 7.14 -0.95 22.66
N LEU A 328 8.32 -0.31 22.68
CA LEU A 328 9.51 -0.88 23.33
C LEU A 328 9.36 -0.93 24.85
N GLU A 329 8.69 0.06 25.46
CA GLU A 329 8.31 0.05 26.88
C GLU A 329 7.47 -1.20 27.20
N ILE A 330 6.53 -1.58 26.32
CA ILE A 330 5.74 -2.81 26.47
C ILE A 330 6.60 -4.08 26.38
N LEU A 331 7.62 -4.11 25.51
CA LEU A 331 8.43 -5.30 25.24
C LEU A 331 9.52 -5.57 26.27
N VAL A 332 10.15 -4.52 26.77
CA VAL A 332 11.21 -4.62 27.78
C VAL A 332 10.64 -5.01 29.14
N ASP A 333 9.37 -4.68 29.39
CA ASP A 333 8.69 -4.90 30.65
C ASP A 333 7.62 -6.00 30.51
N SER A 334 8.10 -7.25 30.49
CA SER A 334 7.26 -8.45 30.36
C SER A 334 6.59 -8.90 31.66
N ASP A 335 6.85 -8.22 32.80
CA ASP A 335 6.27 -8.54 34.10
C ASP A 335 5.32 -7.43 34.57
N GLU A 336 4.02 -7.58 34.31
CA GLU A 336 2.98 -6.57 34.57
C GLU A 336 2.96 -6.03 36.02
N LYS A 337 3.54 -6.75 36.99
CA LYS A 337 3.60 -6.36 38.41
C LYS A 337 4.78 -5.45 38.76
N GLU A 338 5.82 -5.42 37.93
CA GLU A 338 7.00 -4.57 38.10
C GLU A 338 6.89 -3.27 37.27
N ARG A 339 5.92 -3.20 36.35
CA ARG A 339 5.67 -2.11 35.39
C ARG A 339 5.68 -0.68 35.92
N TYR A 340 5.35 -0.50 37.20
CA TYR A 340 5.23 0.80 37.83
C TYR A 340 6.19 1.00 39.01
N LYS A 341 7.11 0.05 39.26
CA LYS A 341 8.02 0.14 40.40
C LYS A 341 9.23 1.01 40.13
N ASN A 342 9.67 1.13 38.87
CA ASN A 342 10.86 1.92 38.54
C ASN A 342 10.91 2.39 37.07
N GLU A 343 10.16 3.44 36.72
CA GLU A 343 10.15 4.06 35.38
C GLU A 343 11.55 4.41 34.86
N LYS A 344 12.47 4.76 35.78
CA LYS A 344 13.86 5.09 35.45
C LYS A 344 14.61 3.88 34.90
N GLU A 345 14.41 2.70 35.47
CA GLU A 345 15.06 1.47 35.02
C GLU A 345 14.56 1.05 33.63
N LEU A 346 13.27 1.19 33.37
CA LEU A 346 12.69 0.94 32.06
C LEU A 346 13.28 1.87 30.99
N ALA A 347 13.32 3.17 31.28
CA ALA A 347 13.91 4.17 30.39
C ALA A 347 15.40 3.89 30.11
N ASP A 348 16.16 3.46 31.13
CA ASP A 348 17.58 3.13 30.99
C ASP A 348 17.78 1.87 30.13
N LYS A 349 16.96 0.81 30.29
CA LYS A 349 17.00 -0.40 29.43
C LYS A 349 16.68 -0.08 27.97
N ILE A 350 15.69 0.78 27.72
CA ILE A 350 15.37 1.19 26.35
C ILE A 350 16.51 2.01 25.76
N ARG A 351 17.06 2.96 26.53
CA ARG A 351 18.19 3.77 26.09
C ARG A 351 19.39 2.88 25.72
N GLU A 352 19.65 1.83 26.49
CA GLU A 352 20.70 0.85 26.20
C GLU A 352 20.53 0.18 24.83
N LEU A 353 19.30 -0.12 24.38
CA LEU A 353 19.05 -0.66 23.03
C LEU A 353 19.48 0.30 21.92
N PHE A 354 19.25 1.61 22.11
CA PHE A 354 19.66 2.64 21.17
C PHE A 354 21.17 2.93 21.24
N ASP A 355 21.74 3.04 22.44
CA ASP A 355 23.16 3.32 22.67
C ASP A 355 24.05 2.19 22.12
N ARG A 356 23.62 0.93 22.25
CA ARG A 356 24.29 -0.23 21.65
C ARG A 356 24.05 -0.36 20.14
N GLY A 357 23.18 0.47 19.56
CA GLY A 357 22.82 0.43 18.14
C GLY A 357 22.02 -0.83 17.75
N ILE A 358 21.38 -1.49 18.71
CA ILE A 358 20.48 -2.62 18.47
C ILE A 358 19.25 -2.13 17.70
N ILE A 359 18.73 -0.95 18.07
CA ILE A 359 17.66 -0.25 17.37
C ILE A 359 18.17 1.10 16.86
N THR A 360 17.79 1.46 15.65
CA THR A 360 17.95 2.81 15.11
C THR A 360 16.63 3.26 14.50
N THR A 361 16.25 4.52 14.73
CA THR A 361 15.07 5.14 14.10
C THR A 361 15.51 6.23 13.11
N GLU A 362 14.93 6.25 11.91
CA GLU A 362 15.27 7.21 10.86
C GLU A 362 14.06 7.58 10.00
N ALA A 363 14.06 8.74 9.34
CA ALA A 363 13.03 9.03 8.34
C ALA A 363 13.28 8.23 7.04
N VAL A 364 12.21 7.84 6.33
CA VAL A 364 12.31 7.07 5.08
C VAL A 364 13.21 7.73 4.02
N GLY A 365 13.30 9.06 4.00
CA GLY A 365 14.16 9.81 3.07
C GLY A 365 15.64 9.40 3.12
N TYR A 366 16.14 8.97 4.28
CA TYR A 366 17.53 8.57 4.50
C TYR A 366 17.86 7.16 3.97
N LEU A 367 16.84 6.40 3.55
CA LEU A 367 17.04 5.16 2.80
C LEU A 367 17.55 5.42 1.38
N ARG A 368 17.60 6.70 0.94
CA ARG A 368 17.99 7.05 -0.42
C ARG A 368 19.48 6.87 -0.68
N GLY A 369 19.82 5.98 -1.62
CA GLY A 369 21.18 5.83 -2.15
C GLY A 369 22.06 4.83 -1.39
N ARG A 370 21.51 4.10 -0.40
CA ARG A 370 22.24 3.10 0.38
C ARG A 370 21.73 1.68 0.14
N SER A 371 22.62 0.70 0.18
CA SER A 371 22.25 -0.72 0.25
C SER A 371 22.14 -1.16 1.70
N ILE A 372 21.06 -1.85 2.06
CA ILE A 372 20.77 -2.24 3.44
C ILE A 372 20.94 -3.74 3.57
N VAL A 373 22.00 -4.18 4.25
CA VAL A 373 22.42 -5.59 4.32
C VAL A 373 22.37 -6.08 5.77
N LYS A 374 21.86 -7.30 6.00
CA LYS A 374 21.73 -7.92 7.33
C LYS A 374 20.98 -7.06 8.37
N ASN A 375 19.95 -6.30 7.97
CA ASN A 375 19.12 -5.54 8.94
C ASN A 375 17.71 -6.14 9.08
N TRP A 376 17.09 -5.91 10.23
CA TRP A 376 15.64 -6.01 10.38
C TRP A 376 15.04 -4.63 10.10
N LEU A 377 14.55 -4.41 8.89
CA LEU A 377 14.08 -3.12 8.41
C LEU A 377 12.55 -3.05 8.52
N VAL A 378 12.05 -2.20 9.41
CA VAL A 378 10.62 -1.93 9.56
C VAL A 378 10.31 -0.59 8.94
N ILE A 379 9.40 -0.56 7.97
CA ILE A 379 8.78 0.66 7.46
C ILE A 379 7.37 0.70 8.03
N ASP A 380 7.19 1.50 9.08
CA ASP A 380 5.92 1.67 9.77
C ASP A 380 5.14 2.84 9.17
N GLU A 381 3.81 2.79 9.22
CA GLU A 381 2.90 3.68 8.47
C GLU A 381 3.18 3.70 6.96
N ALA A 382 3.44 2.53 6.36
CA ALA A 382 3.82 2.40 4.96
C ALA A 382 2.74 2.86 3.96
N GLN A 383 1.48 3.02 4.37
CA GLN A 383 0.41 3.63 3.56
C GLN A 383 0.68 5.12 3.28
N ASN A 384 1.54 5.76 4.05
CA ASN A 384 1.93 7.15 3.85
C ASN A 384 3.11 7.30 2.87
N LEU A 385 3.38 6.27 2.06
CA LEU A 385 4.40 6.27 1.01
C LEU A 385 3.77 6.29 -0.36
N THR A 386 4.47 6.85 -1.33
CA THR A 386 4.12 6.72 -2.75
C THR A 386 4.62 5.38 -3.33
N PRO A 387 4.00 4.86 -4.41
CA PRO A 387 4.50 3.68 -5.12
C PRO A 387 5.98 3.78 -5.53
N LYS A 388 6.43 4.99 -5.92
CA LYS A 388 7.83 5.26 -6.29
C LYS A 388 8.76 5.08 -5.09
N GLN A 389 8.37 5.56 -3.91
CA GLN A 389 9.15 5.43 -2.69
C GLN A 389 9.26 3.96 -2.26
N VAL A 390 8.14 3.24 -2.21
CA VAL A 390 8.15 1.82 -1.81
C VAL A 390 8.99 0.97 -2.78
N LYS A 391 8.85 1.19 -4.09
CA LYS A 391 9.72 0.55 -5.09
C LYS A 391 11.20 0.85 -4.84
N ALA A 392 11.55 2.10 -4.53
CA ALA A 392 12.92 2.49 -4.25
C ALA A 392 13.49 1.87 -2.95
N ILE A 393 12.63 1.54 -1.98
CA ILE A 393 13.01 0.85 -0.73
C ILE A 393 13.21 -0.64 -1.00
N ILE A 394 12.20 -1.33 -1.56
CA ILE A 394 12.24 -2.78 -1.80
C ILE A 394 13.46 -3.16 -2.64
N THR A 395 13.76 -2.39 -3.69
CA THR A 395 14.89 -2.65 -4.60
C THR A 395 16.28 -2.43 -4.00
N ARG A 396 16.38 -1.93 -2.76
CA ARG A 396 17.65 -1.71 -2.03
C ARG A 396 17.90 -2.67 -0.88
N VAL A 397 16.94 -3.54 -0.60
CA VAL A 397 17.07 -4.60 0.40
C VAL A 397 18.13 -5.58 -0.09
N GLY A 398 19.28 -5.58 0.61
CA GLY A 398 20.39 -6.48 0.34
C GLY A 398 20.22 -7.84 1.04
N VAL A 399 21.12 -8.76 0.72
CA VAL A 399 21.09 -10.14 1.26
C VAL A 399 21.09 -10.16 2.79
N GLY A 400 20.28 -11.06 3.36
CA GLY A 400 20.14 -11.22 4.81
C GLY A 400 19.36 -10.10 5.51
N THR A 401 18.84 -9.11 4.77
CA THR A 401 17.90 -8.13 5.34
C THR A 401 16.48 -8.66 5.23
N LYS A 402 15.70 -8.49 6.29
CA LYS A 402 14.25 -8.65 6.25
C LYS A 402 13.58 -7.30 6.24
N LEU A 403 12.75 -7.04 5.24
CA LEU A 403 11.96 -5.82 5.09
C LEU A 403 10.51 -6.11 5.48
N LEU A 404 9.98 -5.27 6.37
CA LEU A 404 8.60 -5.28 6.82
C LEU A 404 7.96 -3.98 6.38
N LEU A 405 6.89 -4.06 5.60
CA LEU A 405 6.00 -2.93 5.31
C LEU A 405 4.77 -3.09 6.19
N VAL A 406 4.58 -2.18 7.14
CA VAL A 406 3.51 -2.25 8.14
C VAL A 406 2.67 -0.98 8.04
N GLY A 407 1.35 -1.13 8.01
CA GLY A 407 0.47 0.02 7.97
C GLY A 407 -1.00 -0.32 7.90
N ASP A 408 -1.83 0.71 7.81
CA ASP A 408 -3.27 0.64 7.74
C ASP A 408 -3.74 1.33 6.44
N PRO A 409 -4.20 0.58 5.42
CA PRO A 409 -4.66 1.16 4.15
C PRO A 409 -5.76 2.22 4.27
N GLU A 410 -6.52 2.22 5.36
CA GLU A 410 -7.63 3.15 5.60
C GLU A 410 -7.19 4.44 6.34
N GLN A 411 -6.03 4.42 7.02
CA GLN A 411 -5.52 5.58 7.78
C GLN A 411 -4.41 6.28 7.01
N ILE A 412 -4.81 7.09 6.04
CA ILE A 412 -3.88 7.83 5.19
C ILE A 412 -3.83 9.29 5.63
N ASP A 413 -2.66 9.73 6.04
CA ASP A 413 -2.43 11.08 6.54
C ASP A 413 -1.96 12.03 5.43
N GLN A 414 -1.55 11.48 4.28
CA GLN A 414 -1.04 12.26 3.16
C GLN A 414 -2.17 12.68 2.22
N ALA A 415 -2.43 13.99 2.12
CA ALA A 415 -3.57 14.60 1.39
C ALA A 415 -3.75 14.26 -0.10
N PHE A 416 -2.81 13.51 -0.71
CA PHE A 416 -2.84 13.12 -2.13
C PHE A 416 -2.71 11.61 -2.36
N LEU A 417 -2.72 10.83 -1.29
CA LEU A 417 -2.78 9.37 -1.33
C LEU A 417 -4.19 8.94 -0.92
N ASP A 418 -4.65 7.86 -1.54
CA ASP A 418 -5.89 7.18 -1.16
C ASP A 418 -5.62 5.69 -0.91
N SER A 419 -6.62 4.96 -0.41
CA SER A 419 -6.51 3.54 -0.04
C SER A 419 -6.12 2.65 -1.23
N ARG A 420 -6.25 3.17 -2.45
CA ARG A 420 -6.06 2.50 -3.72
C ARG A 420 -4.71 2.82 -4.38
N SER A 421 -4.08 3.94 -4.01
CA SER A 421 -2.89 4.51 -4.64
C SER A 421 -1.66 4.56 -3.76
N ASN A 422 -1.82 4.27 -2.48
CA ASN A 422 -0.68 4.29 -1.57
C ASN A 422 0.33 3.17 -1.85
N GLY A 423 1.55 3.39 -1.38
CA GLY A 423 2.70 2.53 -1.59
C GLY A 423 2.54 1.15 -0.95
N LEU A 424 1.81 1.04 0.17
CA LEU A 424 1.55 -0.23 0.85
C LEU A 424 0.63 -1.13 0.00
N CYS A 425 -0.50 -0.61 -0.46
CA CYS A 425 -1.42 -1.32 -1.35
C CYS A 425 -0.78 -1.65 -2.70
N TYR A 426 -0.04 -0.70 -3.28
CA TYR A 426 0.73 -0.94 -4.50
C TYR A 426 1.71 -2.11 -4.35
N ALA A 427 2.50 -2.14 -3.28
CA ALA A 427 3.44 -3.23 -3.04
C ALA A 427 2.75 -4.56 -2.78
N SER A 428 1.65 -4.55 -2.02
CA SER A 428 0.83 -5.74 -1.78
C SER A 428 0.38 -6.36 -3.10
N GLU A 429 -0.20 -5.57 -4.00
CA GLU A 429 -0.69 -6.10 -5.28
C GLU A 429 0.45 -6.55 -6.20
N LYS A 430 1.54 -5.78 -6.31
CA LYS A 430 2.66 -6.15 -7.18
C LYS A 430 3.47 -7.34 -6.68
N MET A 431 3.44 -7.63 -5.38
CA MET A 431 4.17 -8.76 -4.78
C MET A 431 3.28 -9.99 -4.53
N LYS A 432 2.01 -9.96 -4.94
CA LYS A 432 1.07 -11.08 -4.84
C LYS A 432 1.62 -12.32 -5.56
N GLY A 433 1.58 -13.48 -4.90
CA GLY A 433 2.09 -14.76 -5.42
C GLY A 433 3.62 -14.90 -5.46
N SER A 434 4.39 -13.90 -5.00
CA SER A 434 5.84 -14.03 -4.92
C SER A 434 6.26 -14.95 -3.76
N LYS A 435 7.10 -15.95 -4.06
CA LYS A 435 7.69 -16.84 -3.03
C LYS A 435 8.54 -16.11 -1.99
N LEU A 436 9.03 -14.91 -2.34
CA LEU A 436 9.87 -14.06 -1.49
C LEU A 436 9.06 -13.14 -0.56
N CYS A 437 7.72 -13.20 -0.64
CA CYS A 437 6.84 -12.30 0.09
C CYS A 437 5.82 -13.08 0.91
N TYR A 438 5.65 -12.69 2.18
CA TYR A 438 4.42 -12.95 2.92
C TYR A 438 3.57 -11.69 2.94
N GLN A 439 2.27 -11.88 2.83
CA GLN A 439 1.30 -10.80 3.02
C GLN A 439 0.25 -11.25 4.01
N ILE A 440 -0.21 -10.34 4.85
CA ILE A 440 -1.31 -10.59 5.76
C ILE A 440 -2.07 -9.29 6.02
N THR A 441 -3.39 -9.33 5.83
CA THR A 441 -4.31 -8.27 6.22
C THR A 441 -5.06 -8.72 7.48
N LEU A 442 -4.83 -8.03 8.59
CA LEU A 442 -5.59 -8.19 9.83
C LEU A 442 -6.96 -7.52 9.69
N LYS A 443 -8.00 -8.14 10.23
CA LYS A 443 -9.40 -7.68 10.16
C LYS A 443 -9.73 -6.79 11.36
N HIS A 444 -10.82 -6.03 11.27
CA HIS A 444 -11.29 -5.18 12.37
C HIS A 444 -11.75 -5.97 13.61
N ASP A 445 -12.26 -7.18 13.45
CA ASP A 445 -12.62 -8.06 14.56
C ASP A 445 -11.39 -8.67 15.27
N GLU A 446 -10.20 -8.55 14.68
CA GLU A 446 -8.92 -8.92 15.27
C GLU A 446 -8.23 -7.75 16.00
N CYS A 447 -8.90 -6.59 16.10
CA CYS A 447 -8.47 -5.49 16.96
C CYS A 447 -8.68 -5.82 18.43
N GLU A 448 -7.58 -5.87 19.18
CA GLU A 448 -7.61 -5.99 20.63
C GLU A 448 -7.75 -4.57 21.23
N ARG A 449 -8.96 -4.00 21.17
CA ARG A 449 -9.27 -2.67 21.71
C ARG A 449 -9.87 -2.76 23.11
N SER A 450 -9.63 -1.72 23.91
CA SER A 450 -10.42 -1.53 25.13
C SER A 450 -11.91 -1.39 24.78
N PRO A 451 -12.83 -1.72 25.71
CA PRO A 451 -14.26 -1.58 25.46
C PRO A 451 -14.67 -0.19 24.96
N LEU A 452 -14.05 0.87 25.50
CA LEU A 452 -14.26 2.26 25.09
C LEU A 452 -13.84 2.49 23.63
N ALA A 453 -12.63 2.08 23.24
CA ALA A 453 -12.13 2.30 21.89
C ALA A 453 -12.90 1.49 20.84
N TYR A 454 -13.38 0.30 21.20
CA TYR A 454 -14.26 -0.49 20.36
C TYR A 454 -15.62 0.19 20.15
N GLU A 455 -16.26 0.64 21.23
CA GLU A 455 -17.54 1.34 21.17
C GLU A 455 -17.45 2.65 20.39
N ALA A 456 -16.41 3.46 20.63
CA ALA A 456 -16.17 4.70 19.91
C ALA A 456 -16.06 4.47 18.40
N SER A 457 -15.30 3.46 17.95
CA SER A 457 -15.11 3.17 16.53
C SER A 457 -16.36 2.70 15.77
N LYS A 458 -17.44 2.34 16.48
CA LYS A 458 -18.72 2.01 15.86
C LYS A 458 -19.71 3.17 15.86
N ARG A 459 -19.50 4.16 16.75
CA ARG A 459 -20.46 5.25 17.02
C ARG A 459 -20.02 6.58 16.41
N LEU A 460 -18.71 6.82 16.34
CA LEU A 460 -18.06 7.97 15.72
C LEU A 460 -17.54 7.54 14.35
#